data_AF-A0A7J2SZD6-F1
#
_entry.id   AF-A0A7J2SZD6-F1
#
_cell.length_a   1.000
_cell.length_b   1.000
_cell.length_c   1.000
_cell.angle_alpha   90.00
_cell.angle_beta   90.00
_cell.angle_gamma   90.00
#
_symmetry.space_group_name_H-M   'P 1'
#
loop_
_entity.id
_entity.type
_entity.pdbx_description
1 polymer ?
#
loop_
_entity_poly.entity_id
_entity_poly.type
_entity_poly.pdbx_seq_one_letter_code
_entity_poly.pdbx_strand_id
1 'polypeptide(L)'
;MRKAVITAAGLGTRLSPATKELPKEMLPIFHREGDRIVVKPLLQLIFEQLHDVGIREFCFVIGRGKRAIEDHFTPDPIFLRELRERGKGREAESLERFYAMLSDSSITWVNQPEPRGFGDAVLGASFKPGTDDARESPAIWLVGELGRRGAIVRVCDPAARAQGIEVIRDQVIRDPGRCLEGADAAVLATEWDQFREPEDFLRMRGRVVVDTRRVYDPGKFGAAGMRLIQLGRGSYGYGRTQPSPRCHGLPGAAGGYPR
;
A
#
# COMPACT_ATOMS: atom_id res chain seq x y z
N MET A 1 2.01 -20.63 -3.73
CA MET A 1 2.77 -19.37 -3.95
C MET A 1 4.10 -19.49 -3.22
N ARG A 2 5.22 -18.98 -3.76
CA ARG A 2 6.55 -19.05 -3.13
C ARG A 2 7.19 -17.68 -2.82
N LYS A 3 6.53 -16.59 -3.22
CA LYS A 3 7.06 -15.22 -3.13
C LYS A 3 6.21 -14.34 -2.21
N ALA A 4 6.84 -13.44 -1.47
CA ALA A 4 6.18 -12.40 -0.69
C ALA A 4 6.85 -11.04 -0.91
N VAL A 5 6.04 -9.97 -0.93
CA VAL A 5 6.50 -8.58 -0.91
C VAL A 5 6.13 -7.98 0.44
N ILE A 6 7.11 -7.45 1.16
CA ILE A 6 6.91 -6.84 2.47
C ILE A 6 7.27 -5.36 2.38
N THR A 7 6.26 -4.50 2.54
CA THR A 7 6.43 -3.04 2.45
C THR A 7 6.68 -2.43 3.82
N ALA A 8 7.84 -1.83 4.01
CA ALA A 8 8.28 -1.13 5.22
C ALA A 8 8.76 0.31 4.93
N ALA A 9 8.41 0.86 3.76
CA ALA A 9 8.84 2.19 3.31
C ALA A 9 8.02 3.38 3.85
N GLY A 10 7.14 3.15 4.83
CA GLY A 10 6.35 4.22 5.44
C GLY A 10 7.19 5.15 6.32
N LEU A 11 6.77 6.41 6.42
CA LEU A 11 7.44 7.45 7.23
C LEU A 11 7.45 7.18 8.75
N GLY A 12 6.73 6.16 9.23
CA GLY A 12 6.70 5.85 10.67
C GLY A 12 6.05 6.94 11.52
N THR A 13 5.10 7.71 10.99
CA THR A 13 4.45 8.83 11.70
C THR A 13 3.58 8.38 12.89
N ARG A 14 3.18 7.11 12.92
CA ARG A 14 2.49 6.51 14.07
C ARG A 14 3.53 6.13 15.13
N LEU A 15 3.27 6.48 16.40
CA LEU A 15 4.18 6.26 17.53
C LEU A 15 5.48 7.09 17.48
N SER A 16 5.48 8.18 16.70
CA SER A 16 6.52 9.20 16.75
C SER A 16 6.56 9.84 18.16
N PRO A 17 7.75 10.18 18.71
CA PRO A 17 9.08 10.18 18.08
C PRO A 17 9.82 8.84 18.13
N ALA A 18 9.34 7.84 18.88
CA ALA A 18 10.06 6.57 19.06
C ALA A 18 10.34 5.87 17.73
N THR A 19 9.38 5.94 16.80
CA THR A 19 9.47 5.31 15.48
C THR A 19 10.33 6.04 14.46
N LYS A 20 10.86 7.22 14.82
CA LYS A 20 11.81 7.98 14.00
C LYS A 20 13.19 7.31 14.00
N GLU A 21 13.64 6.84 15.17
CA GLU A 21 14.94 6.20 15.34
C GLU A 21 14.85 4.68 15.10
N LEU A 22 13.88 4.02 15.72
CA LEU A 22 13.63 2.59 15.51
C LEU A 22 12.41 2.40 14.61
N PRO A 23 12.53 1.83 13.41
CA PRO A 23 11.37 1.59 12.54
C PRO A 23 10.25 0.87 13.29
N LYS A 24 8.98 1.23 13.04
CA LYS A 24 7.84 0.56 13.70
C LYS A 24 7.83 -0.95 13.46
N GLU A 25 8.36 -1.37 12.31
CA GLU A 25 8.54 -2.76 11.90
C GLU A 25 9.57 -3.50 12.79
N MET A 26 10.47 -2.76 13.43
CA MET A 26 11.48 -3.24 14.35
C MET A 26 11.07 -3.15 15.83
N LEU A 27 9.85 -2.66 16.12
CA LEU A 27 9.39 -2.57 17.50
C LEU A 27 9.28 -3.98 18.12
N PRO A 28 9.72 -4.13 19.37
CA PRO A 28 9.70 -5.40 20.08
C PRO A 28 8.27 -5.86 20.34
N ILE A 29 7.98 -7.12 20.00
CA ILE A 29 6.73 -7.81 20.32
C ILE A 29 7.07 -9.03 21.17
N PHE A 30 6.28 -9.26 22.21
CA PHE A 30 6.34 -10.49 22.99
C PHE A 30 5.80 -11.65 22.15
N HIS A 31 6.62 -12.68 21.97
CA HIS A 31 6.27 -13.89 21.24
C HIS A 31 6.52 -15.11 22.12
N ARG A 32 5.68 -16.14 21.97
CA ARG A 32 5.79 -17.35 22.76
C ARG A 32 6.50 -18.43 21.96
N GLU A 33 7.69 -18.83 22.42
CA GLU A 33 8.42 -19.99 21.89
C GLU A 33 8.31 -21.12 22.93
N GLY A 34 7.42 -22.08 22.66
CA GLY A 34 7.13 -23.18 23.60
C GLY A 34 6.55 -22.68 24.93
N ASP A 35 7.30 -22.88 26.00
CA ASP A 35 6.96 -22.46 27.36
C ASP A 35 7.48 -21.05 27.72
N ARG A 36 8.25 -20.40 26.84
CA ARG A 36 8.91 -19.11 27.13
C ARG A 36 8.29 -17.95 26.36
N ILE A 37 8.41 -16.77 26.97
CA ILE A 37 8.17 -15.49 26.30
C ILE A 37 9.53 -14.93 25.87
N VAL A 38 9.68 -14.71 24.57
CA VAL A 38 10.82 -14.03 23.94
C VAL A 38 10.35 -12.71 23.35
N VAL A 39 11.29 -11.80 23.09
CA VAL A 39 10.99 -10.53 22.46
C VAL A 39 11.67 -10.51 21.09
N LYS A 40 10.87 -10.26 20.05
CA LYS A 40 11.37 -10.20 18.66
C LYS A 40 10.81 -8.97 17.95
N PRO A 41 11.55 -8.40 16.99
CA PRO A 41 11.00 -7.44 16.05
C PRO A 41 9.77 -7.99 15.32
N LEU A 42 8.74 -7.17 15.14
CA LEU A 42 7.53 -7.56 14.41
C LEU A 42 7.85 -8.12 13.01
N LEU A 43 8.78 -7.48 12.29
CA LEU A 43 9.15 -7.89 10.94
C LEU A 43 9.83 -9.27 10.90
N GLN A 44 10.63 -9.61 11.91
CA GLN A 44 11.21 -10.94 12.04
C GLN A 44 10.10 -11.99 12.20
N LEU A 45 9.10 -11.73 13.05
CA LEU A 45 7.98 -12.66 13.24
C LEU A 45 7.21 -12.92 11.94
N ILE A 46 6.93 -11.85 11.18
CA ILE A 46 6.25 -11.97 9.88
C ILE A 46 7.09 -12.82 8.91
N PHE A 47 8.40 -12.59 8.85
CA PHE A 47 9.29 -13.38 8.02
C PHE A 47 9.32 -14.86 8.43
N GLU A 48 9.53 -15.16 9.70
CA GLU A 48 9.55 -16.53 10.23
C GLU A 48 8.23 -17.27 9.90
N GLN A 49 7.08 -16.64 10.14
CA GLN A 49 5.77 -17.20 9.83
C GLN A 49 5.57 -17.48 8.33
N LEU A 50 6.01 -16.57 7.47
CA LEU A 50 5.92 -16.74 6.02
C LEU A 50 6.86 -17.86 5.54
N HIS A 51 8.06 -17.96 6.13
CA HIS A 51 8.98 -19.06 5.87
C HIS A 51 8.38 -20.40 6.29
N ASP A 52 7.77 -20.49 7.47
CA ASP A 52 7.16 -21.73 7.97
C ASP A 52 6.01 -22.24 7.06
N VAL A 53 5.27 -21.34 6.38
CA VAL A 53 4.23 -21.72 5.40
C VAL A 53 4.74 -21.96 3.98
N GLY A 54 6.06 -21.95 3.78
CA GLY A 54 6.71 -22.33 2.52
C GLY A 54 7.07 -21.18 1.57
N ILE A 55 7.02 -19.92 2.02
CA ILE A 55 7.55 -18.78 1.25
C ILE A 55 9.08 -18.80 1.35
N ARG A 56 9.77 -18.61 0.21
CA ARG A 56 11.24 -18.63 0.14
C ARG A 56 11.82 -17.44 -0.62
N GLU A 57 11.01 -16.74 -1.40
CA GLU A 57 11.42 -15.53 -2.10
C GLU A 57 10.79 -14.32 -1.43
N PHE A 58 11.61 -13.40 -0.94
CA PHE A 58 11.15 -12.21 -0.22
C PHE A 58 11.66 -10.95 -0.91
N CYS A 59 10.77 -10.00 -1.14
CA CYS A 59 11.10 -8.66 -1.61
C CYS A 59 10.72 -7.64 -0.56
N PHE A 60 11.70 -7.00 0.06
CA PHE A 60 11.47 -5.96 1.05
C PHE A 60 11.53 -4.59 0.39
N VAL A 61 10.45 -3.84 0.47
CA VAL A 61 10.39 -2.44 0.01
C VAL A 61 10.63 -1.53 1.21
N ILE A 62 11.81 -0.93 1.30
CA ILE A 62 12.26 -0.14 2.45
C ILE A 62 12.42 1.34 2.09
N GLY A 63 12.18 2.22 3.07
CA GLY A 63 12.25 3.66 2.90
C GLY A 63 13.60 4.24 3.31
N ARG A 64 13.80 5.54 3.08
CA ARG A 64 14.99 6.26 3.57
C ARG A 64 15.13 6.12 5.09
N GLY A 65 16.34 5.82 5.56
CA GLY A 65 16.67 5.76 6.99
C GLY A 65 16.28 4.46 7.69
N LYS A 66 15.89 3.42 6.95
CA LYS A 66 15.46 2.12 7.49
C LYS A 66 16.56 1.05 7.54
N ARG A 67 17.85 1.46 7.62
CA ARG A 67 19.01 0.55 7.64
C ARG A 67 18.95 -0.50 8.74
N ALA A 68 18.39 -0.17 9.90
CA ALA A 68 18.21 -1.10 11.01
C ALA A 68 17.41 -2.36 10.63
N ILE A 69 16.57 -2.31 9.59
CA ILE A 69 15.89 -3.49 9.05
C ILE A 69 16.89 -4.39 8.31
N GLU A 70 17.69 -3.83 7.40
CA GLU A 70 18.71 -4.58 6.65
C GLU A 70 19.75 -5.20 7.58
N ASP A 71 20.22 -4.43 8.55
CA ASP A 71 21.21 -4.89 9.54
C ASP A 71 20.68 -6.08 10.35
N HIS A 72 19.41 -6.04 10.79
CA HIS A 72 18.78 -7.15 11.53
C HIS A 72 18.64 -8.43 10.70
N PHE A 73 18.40 -8.29 9.39
CA PHE A 73 18.29 -9.41 8.45
C PHE A 73 19.64 -9.83 7.86
N THR A 74 20.75 -9.35 8.44
CA THR A 74 22.11 -9.75 8.08
C THR A 74 22.66 -10.66 9.19
N PRO A 75 23.05 -11.91 8.88
CA PRO A 75 23.67 -12.79 9.87
C PRO A 75 24.93 -12.18 10.49
N ASP A 76 25.05 -12.25 11.82
CA ASP A 76 26.23 -11.84 12.59
C ASP A 76 26.82 -13.02 13.38
N PRO A 77 27.79 -13.75 12.78
CA PRO A 77 28.46 -14.86 13.44
C PRO A 77 29.32 -14.44 14.65
N ILE A 78 29.80 -13.19 14.69
CA ILE A 78 30.63 -12.68 15.79
C ILE A 78 29.75 -12.54 17.03
N PHE A 79 28.58 -11.92 16.88
CA PHE A 79 27.62 -11.77 17.97
C PHE A 79 27.12 -13.12 18.50
N LEU A 80 26.90 -14.11 17.62
CA LEU A 80 26.55 -15.48 18.05
C LEU A 80 27.62 -16.12 18.93
N ARG A 81 28.90 -15.98 18.56
CA ARG A 81 30.02 -16.49 19.37
C ARG A 81 30.06 -15.81 20.73
N GLU A 82 29.91 -14.49 20.77
CA GLU A 82 29.89 -13.74 22.03
C GLU A 82 28.72 -14.15 22.94
N LEU A 83 27.53 -14.40 22.39
CA LEU A 83 26.39 -14.90 23.16
C LEU A 83 26.71 -16.25 23.80
N ARG A 84 27.29 -17.18 23.05
CA ARG A 84 27.68 -18.52 23.55
C ARG A 84 28.74 -18.42 24.65
N GLU A 85 29.77 -17.61 24.46
CA GLU A 85 30.83 -17.37 25.45
C GLU A 85 30.27 -16.78 26.76
N ARG A 86 29.23 -15.94 26.67
CA ARG A 86 28.52 -15.37 27.82
C ARG A 86 27.47 -16.30 28.44
N GLY A 87 27.40 -17.56 28.01
CA GLY A 87 26.42 -18.54 28.51
C GLY A 87 24.98 -18.31 28.03
N LYS A 88 24.76 -17.43 27.05
CA LYS A 88 23.45 -17.16 26.43
C LYS A 88 23.17 -18.10 25.26
N GLY A 89 23.34 -19.40 25.50
CA GLY A 89 23.22 -20.43 24.47
C GLY A 89 21.85 -20.48 23.81
N ARG A 90 20.78 -20.26 24.59
CA ARG A 90 19.40 -20.32 24.07
C ARG A 90 19.07 -19.16 23.13
N GLU A 91 19.56 -17.96 23.43
CA GLU A 91 19.44 -16.80 22.55
C GLU A 91 20.24 -17.02 21.26
N ALA A 92 21.44 -17.59 21.37
CA ALA A 92 22.25 -17.96 20.21
C ALA A 92 21.54 -18.99 19.33
N GLU A 93 20.94 -20.04 19.90
CA GLU A 93 20.15 -21.04 19.16
C GLU A 93 18.96 -20.42 18.42
N SER A 94 18.25 -19.47 19.06
CA SER A 94 17.12 -18.78 18.41
C SER A 94 17.58 -17.93 17.23
N LEU A 95 18.70 -17.20 17.37
CA LEU A 95 19.29 -16.45 16.26
C LEU A 95 19.83 -17.35 15.15
N GLU A 96 20.47 -18.47 15.49
CA GLU A 96 20.98 -19.43 14.49
C GLU A 96 19.85 -20.00 13.63
N ARG A 97 18.71 -20.33 14.24
CA ARG A 97 17.53 -20.76 13.51
C ARG A 97 17.04 -19.67 12.55
N PHE A 98 16.98 -18.42 13.00
CA PHE A 98 16.62 -17.30 12.14
C PHE A 98 17.61 -17.13 10.99
N TYR A 99 18.92 -17.21 11.23
CA TYR A 99 19.95 -17.10 10.18
C TYR A 99 19.92 -18.26 9.18
N ALA A 100 19.56 -19.46 9.62
CA ALA A 100 19.32 -20.59 8.74
C ALA A 100 18.14 -20.31 7.79
N MET A 101 17.04 -19.73 8.28
CA MET A 101 15.91 -19.33 7.44
C MET A 101 16.29 -18.25 6.43
N LEU A 102 17.15 -17.29 6.80
CA LEU A 102 17.67 -16.27 5.90
C LEU A 102 18.50 -16.90 4.77
N SER A 103 19.35 -17.88 5.11
CA SER A 103 20.23 -18.57 4.17
C SER A 103 19.46 -19.50 3.23
N ASP A 104 18.32 -20.03 3.68
CA ASP A 104 17.36 -20.80 2.87
C ASP A 104 16.42 -19.92 2.02
N SER A 105 16.55 -18.59 2.10
CA SER A 105 15.66 -17.64 1.41
C SER A 105 16.40 -16.78 0.39
N SER A 106 15.73 -16.47 -0.72
CA SER A 106 16.16 -15.42 -1.66
C SER A 106 15.56 -14.09 -1.23
N ILE A 107 16.39 -13.19 -0.70
CA ILE A 107 15.94 -11.86 -0.22
C ILE A 107 16.41 -10.77 -1.18
N THR A 108 15.48 -9.97 -1.67
CA THR A 108 15.74 -8.79 -2.50
C THR A 108 15.29 -7.53 -1.77
N TRP A 109 16.12 -6.49 -1.83
CA TRP A 109 15.83 -5.18 -1.24
C TRP A 109 15.51 -4.17 -2.33
N VAL A 110 14.38 -3.49 -2.19
CA VAL A 110 13.98 -2.37 -3.06
C VAL A 110 13.93 -1.12 -2.20
N ASN A 111 14.82 -0.17 -2.51
CA ASN A 111 14.83 1.12 -1.83
C ASN A 111 13.81 2.05 -2.49
N GLN A 112 12.88 2.57 -1.69
CA GLN A 112 11.87 3.53 -2.08
C GLN A 112 12.15 4.86 -1.36
N PRO A 113 12.86 5.82 -1.99
CA PRO A 113 13.32 7.04 -1.34
C PRO A 113 12.19 7.93 -0.80
N GLU A 114 11.03 7.83 -1.43
CA GLU A 114 9.82 8.60 -1.11
C GLU A 114 8.66 7.64 -0.80
N PRO A 115 7.78 7.92 0.17
CA PRO A 115 6.62 7.08 0.44
C PRO A 115 5.63 7.18 -0.72
N ARG A 116 5.55 6.14 -1.56
CA ARG A 116 4.61 6.06 -2.70
C ARG A 116 3.27 5.41 -2.36
N GLY A 117 3.03 5.12 -1.08
CA GLY A 117 1.82 4.46 -0.59
C GLY A 117 1.67 3.01 -1.02
N PHE A 118 0.46 2.47 -0.83
CA PHE A 118 0.06 1.12 -1.29
C PHE A 118 -0.58 1.16 -2.69
N GLY A 119 -0.52 2.31 -3.36
CA GLY A 119 -1.18 2.60 -4.64
C GLY A 119 -2.54 3.28 -4.49
N ASP A 120 -2.89 4.13 -5.44
CA ASP A 120 -4.18 4.81 -5.52
C ASP A 120 -5.28 3.84 -5.97
N ALA A 121 -6.50 4.06 -5.49
CA ALA A 121 -7.63 3.20 -5.78
C ALA A 121 -8.38 3.69 -7.02
N VAL A 122 -8.61 2.81 -7.99
CA VAL A 122 -9.58 3.01 -9.08
C VAL A 122 -10.75 2.07 -8.83
N LEU A 123 -11.92 2.64 -8.59
CA LEU A 123 -13.16 1.93 -8.29
C LEU A 123 -13.95 1.74 -9.58
N GLY A 124 -13.91 0.53 -10.12
CA GLY A 124 -14.49 0.15 -11.40
C GLY A 124 -13.43 -0.16 -12.47
N ALA A 125 -13.69 -1.21 -13.23
CA ALA A 125 -12.96 -1.61 -14.42
C ALA A 125 -13.93 -1.86 -15.59
N SER A 126 -15.11 -2.39 -15.30
CA SER A 126 -16.20 -2.60 -16.26
C SER A 126 -16.70 -1.27 -16.81
N PHE A 127 -17.13 -1.25 -18.09
CA PHE A 127 -17.51 0.02 -18.73
C PHE A 127 -18.78 0.66 -18.11
N LYS A 128 -19.59 -0.15 -17.41
CA LYS A 128 -20.79 0.28 -16.67
C LYS A 128 -21.10 -0.70 -15.53
N PRO A 129 -21.94 -0.33 -14.55
CA PRO A 129 -22.45 -1.28 -13.56
C PRO A 129 -23.33 -2.37 -14.19
N GLY A 130 -23.39 -3.53 -13.52
CA GLY A 130 -24.21 -4.68 -13.89
C GLY A 130 -23.65 -5.58 -15.00
N THR A 131 -22.40 -5.38 -15.41
CA THR A 131 -21.71 -6.21 -16.43
C THR A 131 -20.28 -6.53 -16.00
N ASP A 132 -19.74 -7.63 -16.50
CA ASP A 132 -18.32 -8.00 -16.35
C ASP A 132 -17.44 -7.55 -17.53
N ASP A 133 -18.04 -6.90 -18.52
CA ASP A 133 -17.36 -6.41 -19.72
C ASP A 133 -16.53 -5.16 -19.43
N ALA A 134 -15.22 -5.29 -19.54
CA ALA A 134 -14.26 -4.20 -19.41
C ALA A 134 -13.62 -3.80 -20.76
N ARG A 135 -14.05 -4.39 -21.88
CA ARG A 135 -13.51 -4.04 -23.20
C ARG A 135 -13.81 -2.58 -23.51
N GLU A 136 -12.79 -1.87 -24.00
CA GLU A 136 -12.85 -0.44 -24.31
C GLU A 136 -13.27 0.46 -23.14
N SER A 137 -13.20 -0.06 -21.91
CA SER A 137 -13.57 0.73 -20.73
C SER A 137 -12.57 1.88 -20.52
N PRO A 138 -13.05 3.14 -20.33
CA PRO A 138 -12.20 4.27 -19.99
C PRO A 138 -11.38 4.06 -18.71
N ALA A 139 -11.83 3.18 -17.81
CA ALA A 139 -11.11 2.82 -16.60
C ALA A 139 -9.77 2.14 -16.92
N ILE A 140 -9.73 1.28 -17.94
CA ILE A 140 -8.51 0.57 -18.36
C ILE A 140 -7.47 1.56 -18.88
N TRP A 141 -7.91 2.51 -19.71
CA TRP A 141 -7.06 3.59 -20.21
C TRP A 141 -6.54 4.47 -19.07
N LEU A 142 -7.41 4.86 -18.13
CA LEU A 142 -7.05 5.67 -16.97
C LEU A 142 -5.96 4.99 -16.14
N VAL A 143 -6.12 3.70 -15.82
CA VAL A 143 -5.13 2.93 -15.05
C VAL A 143 -3.80 2.87 -15.80
N GLY A 144 -3.83 2.61 -17.10
CA GLY A 144 -2.63 2.60 -17.95
C GLY A 144 -1.90 3.95 -17.96
N GLU A 145 -2.63 5.05 -18.10
CA GLU A 145 -2.05 6.40 -18.13
C GLU A 145 -1.50 6.83 -16.76
N LEU A 146 -2.20 6.51 -15.67
CA LEU A 146 -1.69 6.72 -14.30
C LEU A 146 -0.40 5.92 -14.08
N GLY A 147 -0.37 4.65 -14.50
CA GLY A 147 0.83 3.81 -14.44
C GLY A 147 2.00 4.37 -15.24
N ARG A 148 1.75 4.86 -16.48
CA ARG A 148 2.78 5.52 -17.30
C ARG A 148 3.37 6.78 -16.65
N ARG A 149 2.58 7.47 -15.82
CA ARG A 149 3.02 8.63 -15.03
C ARG A 149 3.67 8.26 -13.70
N GLY A 150 3.85 6.97 -13.43
CA GLY A 150 4.54 6.46 -12.24
C GLY A 150 3.64 6.25 -11.02
N ALA A 151 2.32 6.37 -11.16
CA ALA A 151 1.40 6.02 -10.09
C ALA A 151 1.33 4.49 -9.93
N ILE A 152 1.29 4.02 -8.69
CA ILE A 152 0.93 2.63 -8.39
C ILE A 152 -0.59 2.62 -8.24
N VAL A 153 -1.29 1.76 -8.98
CA VAL A 153 -2.76 1.75 -9.00
C VAL A 153 -3.27 0.37 -8.59
N ARG A 154 -4.32 0.37 -7.78
CA ARG A 154 -5.13 -0.81 -7.44
C ARG A 154 -6.51 -0.59 -8.01
N VAL A 155 -7.06 -1.62 -8.65
CA VAL A 155 -8.37 -1.55 -9.30
C VAL A 155 -9.33 -2.47 -8.58
N CYS A 156 -10.52 -1.99 -8.23
CA CYS A 156 -11.57 -2.85 -7.69
C CYS A 156 -12.77 -2.81 -8.60
N ASP A 157 -13.18 -3.96 -9.14
CA ASP A 157 -14.44 -4.10 -9.83
C ASP A 157 -15.11 -5.41 -9.38
N PRO A 158 -16.37 -5.37 -8.92
CA PRO A 158 -17.04 -6.54 -8.38
C PRO A 158 -17.44 -7.57 -9.43
N ALA A 159 -17.60 -7.16 -10.69
CA ALA A 159 -18.07 -8.04 -11.75
C ALA A 159 -16.98 -8.36 -12.77
N ALA A 160 -16.01 -7.47 -13.01
CA ALA A 160 -15.02 -7.62 -14.06
C ALA A 160 -14.31 -8.98 -13.98
N ARG A 161 -14.47 -9.76 -15.03
CA ARG A 161 -13.82 -11.06 -15.20
C ARG A 161 -12.60 -10.91 -16.09
N ALA A 162 -11.85 -12.00 -16.26
CA ALA A 162 -10.56 -12.02 -16.93
C ALA A 162 -10.49 -11.38 -18.33
N GLN A 163 -11.63 -11.18 -19.00
CA GLN A 163 -11.77 -10.62 -20.34
C GLN A 163 -11.91 -9.08 -20.29
N GLY A 164 -11.04 -8.36 -20.99
CA GLY A 164 -11.00 -6.88 -21.02
C GLY A 164 -10.16 -6.23 -19.92
N ILE A 165 -9.68 -6.99 -18.93
CA ILE A 165 -8.76 -6.53 -17.87
C ILE A 165 -7.37 -7.16 -17.97
N GLU A 166 -7.04 -7.83 -19.08
CA GLU A 166 -5.82 -8.63 -19.23
C GLU A 166 -4.56 -7.82 -18.89
N VAL A 167 -4.53 -6.56 -19.32
CA VAL A 167 -3.40 -5.64 -19.14
C VAL A 167 -3.27 -5.08 -17.71
N ILE A 168 -4.33 -5.16 -16.90
CA ILE A 168 -4.34 -4.68 -15.51
C ILE A 168 -4.62 -5.79 -14.50
N ARG A 169 -4.63 -7.06 -14.92
CA ARG A 169 -5.10 -8.20 -14.12
C ARG A 169 -4.42 -8.27 -12.74
N ASP A 170 -3.12 -8.01 -12.69
CA ASP A 170 -2.33 -8.07 -11.45
C ASP A 170 -2.61 -6.89 -10.49
N GLN A 171 -3.30 -5.85 -10.97
CA GLN A 171 -3.71 -4.69 -10.18
C GLN A 171 -5.12 -4.85 -9.59
N VAL A 172 -5.87 -5.89 -9.99
CA VAL A 172 -7.26 -6.07 -9.57
C VAL A 172 -7.38 -6.68 -8.17
N ILE A 173 -7.98 -5.93 -7.25
CA ILE A 173 -8.34 -6.35 -5.89
C ILE A 173 -9.86 -6.47 -5.83
N ARG A 174 -10.36 -7.67 -5.49
CA ARG A 174 -11.81 -7.95 -5.45
C ARG A 174 -12.53 -7.33 -4.26
N ASP A 175 -11.81 -7.08 -3.17
CA ASP A 175 -12.36 -6.52 -1.95
C ASP A 175 -12.24 -4.97 -1.95
N PRO A 176 -13.36 -4.22 -1.94
CA PRO A 176 -13.34 -2.76 -1.95
C PRO A 176 -12.55 -2.16 -0.78
N GLY A 177 -12.69 -2.73 0.42
CA GLY A 177 -12.00 -2.26 1.62
C GLY A 177 -10.48 -2.31 1.48
N ARG A 178 -9.94 -3.44 0.99
CA ARG A 178 -8.51 -3.62 0.70
C ARG A 178 -8.04 -2.75 -0.46
N CYS A 179 -8.89 -2.47 -1.43
CA CYS A 179 -8.54 -1.57 -2.53
C CYS A 179 -8.34 -0.13 -2.03
N LEU A 180 -9.18 0.33 -1.09
CA LEU A 180 -9.11 1.67 -0.50
C LEU A 180 -8.02 1.79 0.57
N GLU A 181 -7.66 0.70 1.24
CA GLU A 181 -6.75 0.71 2.39
C GLU A 181 -5.41 1.38 2.05
N GLY A 182 -5.12 2.49 2.73
CA GLY A 182 -3.85 3.21 2.57
C GLY A 182 -3.64 3.96 1.24
N ALA A 183 -4.66 4.06 0.37
CA ALA A 183 -4.60 4.85 -0.87
C ALA A 183 -4.45 6.36 -0.58
N ASP A 184 -3.78 7.11 -1.46
CA ASP A 184 -3.69 8.58 -1.34
C ASP A 184 -4.88 9.28 -1.99
N ALA A 185 -5.33 8.73 -3.10
CA ALA A 185 -6.53 9.15 -3.80
C ALA A 185 -7.37 7.93 -4.21
N ALA A 186 -8.67 8.17 -4.39
CA ALA A 186 -9.59 7.22 -5.00
C ALA A 186 -10.26 7.88 -6.19
N VAL A 187 -10.37 7.16 -7.31
CA VAL A 187 -11.10 7.59 -8.50
C VAL A 187 -12.27 6.64 -8.72
N LEU A 188 -13.49 7.15 -8.71
CA LEU A 188 -14.65 6.40 -9.15
C LEU A 188 -14.68 6.39 -10.68
N ALA A 189 -14.42 5.23 -11.28
CA ALA A 189 -14.49 5.01 -12.73
C ALA A 189 -15.81 4.35 -13.15
N THR A 190 -16.39 3.49 -12.30
CA THR A 190 -17.67 2.82 -12.54
C THR A 190 -18.55 2.85 -11.29
N GLU A 191 -19.78 3.34 -11.42
CA GLU A 191 -20.72 3.72 -10.35
C GLU A 191 -21.46 2.56 -9.67
N TRP A 192 -20.73 1.48 -9.34
CA TRP A 192 -21.27 0.35 -8.58
C TRP A 192 -21.79 0.78 -7.20
N ASP A 193 -22.88 0.16 -6.74
CA ASP A 193 -23.53 0.52 -5.46
C ASP A 193 -22.63 0.27 -4.24
N GLN A 194 -21.71 -0.68 -4.33
CA GLN A 194 -20.74 -0.98 -3.28
C GLN A 194 -19.68 0.12 -3.04
N PHE A 195 -19.68 1.19 -3.83
CA PHE A 195 -18.74 2.31 -3.69
C PHE A 195 -19.39 3.59 -3.17
N ARG A 196 -20.63 3.52 -2.67
CA ARG A 196 -21.46 4.71 -2.38
C ARG A 196 -21.18 5.37 -1.03
N GLU A 197 -20.75 4.60 -0.04
CA GLU A 197 -20.71 5.06 1.35
C GLU A 197 -19.38 5.81 1.64
N PRO A 198 -19.42 7.10 2.06
CA PRO A 198 -18.22 7.87 2.37
C PRO A 198 -17.33 7.25 3.46
N GLU A 199 -17.93 6.48 4.38
CA GLU A 199 -17.26 5.83 5.50
C GLU A 199 -16.21 4.82 5.04
N ASP A 200 -16.42 4.17 3.89
CA ASP A 200 -15.46 3.22 3.33
C ASP A 200 -14.13 3.90 2.95
N PHE A 201 -14.20 5.15 2.52
CA PHE A 201 -13.04 5.96 2.14
C PHE A 201 -12.22 6.41 3.35
N LEU A 202 -12.72 6.26 4.58
CA LEU A 202 -11.95 6.59 5.79
C LEU A 202 -10.71 5.72 5.97
N ARG A 203 -10.68 4.55 5.33
CA ARG A 203 -9.54 3.59 5.28
C ARG A 203 -8.36 4.09 4.45
N MET A 204 -8.58 5.09 3.60
CA MET A 204 -7.53 5.71 2.80
C MET A 204 -6.55 6.48 3.68
N ARG A 205 -5.30 6.59 3.22
CA ARG A 205 -4.30 7.47 3.83
C ARG A 205 -4.62 8.94 3.50
N GLY A 206 -4.88 9.21 2.22
CA GLY A 206 -5.28 10.53 1.77
C GLY A 206 -6.78 10.73 1.89
N ARG A 207 -7.21 11.96 1.60
CA ARG A 207 -8.61 12.40 1.71
C ARG A 207 -9.14 12.93 0.38
N VAL A 208 -8.60 12.48 -0.75
CA VAL A 208 -9.00 12.96 -2.09
C VAL A 208 -9.81 11.88 -2.79
N VAL A 209 -11.03 12.24 -3.19
CA VAL A 209 -11.91 11.38 -3.99
C VAL A 209 -12.25 12.09 -5.29
N VAL A 210 -12.04 11.44 -6.42
CA VAL A 210 -12.39 11.94 -7.75
C VAL A 210 -13.60 11.18 -8.25
N ASP A 211 -14.72 11.87 -8.40
CA ASP A 211 -15.97 11.32 -8.90
C ASP A 211 -16.15 11.69 -10.37
N THR A 212 -15.87 10.72 -11.25
CA THR A 212 -16.02 10.88 -12.71
C THR A 212 -17.44 10.59 -13.19
N ARG A 213 -18.27 9.97 -12.34
CA ARG A 213 -19.63 9.50 -12.66
C ARG A 213 -20.71 10.41 -12.10
N ARG A 214 -20.32 11.39 -11.27
CA ARG A 214 -21.18 12.41 -10.67
C ARG A 214 -22.29 11.79 -9.82
N VAL A 215 -21.93 10.78 -9.05
CA VAL A 215 -22.88 10.02 -8.23
C VAL A 215 -22.76 10.30 -6.73
N TYR A 216 -21.67 10.95 -6.31
CA TYR A 216 -21.46 11.27 -4.89
C TYR A 216 -22.10 12.60 -4.50
N ASP A 217 -22.62 12.63 -3.27
CA ASP A 217 -23.13 13.84 -2.64
C ASP A 217 -21.96 14.63 -2.00
N PRO A 218 -21.71 15.88 -2.42
CA PRO A 218 -20.61 16.68 -1.87
C PRO A 218 -20.76 16.97 -0.37
N GLY A 219 -21.98 17.12 0.14
CA GLY A 219 -22.25 17.35 1.55
C GLY A 219 -21.87 16.14 2.41
N LYS A 220 -22.27 14.93 1.98
CA LYS A 220 -21.92 13.67 2.66
C LYS A 220 -20.41 13.43 2.67
N PHE A 221 -19.75 13.51 1.50
CA PHE A 221 -18.30 13.32 1.41
C PHE A 221 -17.53 14.41 2.16
N GLY A 222 -18.00 15.67 2.10
CA GLY A 222 -17.41 16.77 2.85
C GLY A 222 -17.56 16.62 4.38
N ALA A 223 -18.68 16.07 4.86
CA ALA A 223 -18.92 15.77 6.26
C ALA A 223 -18.06 14.61 6.77
N ALA A 224 -17.80 13.60 5.92
CA ALA A 224 -16.85 12.51 6.19
C ALA A 224 -15.38 12.96 6.10
N GLY A 225 -15.13 14.25 5.80
CA GLY A 225 -13.80 14.83 5.75
C GLY A 225 -13.02 14.58 4.46
N MET A 226 -13.72 14.23 3.39
CA MET A 226 -13.14 14.02 2.07
C MET A 226 -13.16 15.32 1.25
N ARG A 227 -12.07 15.56 0.51
CA ARG A 227 -12.02 16.49 -0.63
C ARG A 227 -12.55 15.76 -1.86
N LEU A 228 -13.77 16.09 -2.26
CA LEU A 228 -14.40 15.54 -3.45
C LEU A 228 -14.09 16.40 -4.68
N ILE A 229 -13.65 15.80 -5.77
CA ILE A 229 -13.45 16.45 -7.06
C ILE A 229 -14.43 15.84 -8.05
N GLN A 230 -15.38 16.63 -8.55
CA GLN A 230 -16.37 16.16 -9.53
C GLN A 230 -16.07 16.73 -10.91
N LEU A 231 -16.00 15.84 -11.91
CA LEU A 231 -15.85 16.27 -13.30
C LEU A 231 -16.99 17.22 -13.68
N GLY A 232 -16.63 18.34 -14.29
CA GLY A 232 -17.56 19.40 -14.70
C GLY A 232 -18.13 20.28 -13.59
N ARG A 233 -17.84 20.01 -12.31
CA ARG A 233 -18.34 20.81 -11.16
C ARG A 233 -17.26 21.46 -10.30
N GLY A 234 -16.03 20.95 -10.34
CA GLY A 234 -14.89 21.47 -9.56
C GLY A 234 -14.66 20.69 -8.27
N SER A 235 -13.83 21.26 -7.38
CA SER A 235 -13.48 20.62 -6.10
C SER A 235 -14.32 21.15 -4.95
N TYR A 236 -14.75 20.26 -4.06
CA TYR A 236 -15.46 20.56 -2.82
C TYR A 236 -14.52 20.27 -1.65
N GLY A 237 -14.34 21.26 -0.77
CA GLY A 237 -13.44 21.16 0.39
C GLY A 237 -14.15 20.69 1.66
N TYR A 238 -13.38 20.37 2.69
CA TYR A 238 -13.87 19.95 4.01
C TYR A 238 -14.98 20.87 4.53
N GLY A 239 -16.15 20.31 4.86
CA GLY A 239 -17.31 21.07 5.36
C GLY A 239 -17.94 22.07 4.38
N ARG A 240 -17.62 22.03 3.08
CA ARG A 240 -18.20 22.95 2.08
C ARG A 240 -19.20 22.24 1.17
N THR A 241 -20.42 22.77 1.10
CA THR A 241 -21.49 22.32 0.20
C THR A 241 -21.42 22.95 -1.20
N GLN A 242 -20.58 23.98 -1.37
CA GLN A 242 -20.32 24.64 -2.65
C GLN A 242 -18.88 24.41 -3.14
N PRO A 243 -18.66 24.32 -4.46
CA PRO A 243 -17.33 24.09 -5.00
C PRO A 243 -16.41 25.27 -4.67
N SER A 244 -15.15 24.98 -4.36
CA SER A 244 -14.12 26.00 -4.21
C SER A 244 -13.92 26.73 -5.54
N PRO A 245 -13.62 28.04 -5.53
CA PRO A 245 -13.29 28.78 -6.75
C PRO A 245 -12.24 28.01 -7.56
N ARG A 246 -12.37 28.00 -8.90
CA ARG A 246 -11.38 27.37 -9.77
C ARG A 246 -9.99 27.89 -9.38
N CYS A 247 -9.03 26.99 -9.20
CA CYS A 247 -7.63 27.40 -9.10
C CYS A 247 -7.26 28.08 -10.43
N HIS A 248 -7.34 29.40 -10.49
CA HIS A 248 -6.75 30.17 -11.57
C HIS A 248 -5.23 30.13 -11.40
N GLY A 249 -4.54 29.58 -12.42
CA GLY A 249 -3.11 29.75 -12.62
C GLY A 249 -2.24 28.59 -12.16
N LEU A 250 -2.00 27.63 -13.06
CA LEU A 250 -0.61 27.17 -13.24
C LEU A 250 0.06 28.21 -14.15
N PRO A 251 1.25 28.76 -13.81
CA PRO A 251 2.00 29.58 -14.75
C PRO A 251 2.38 28.75 -15.97
N GLY A 252 2.23 29.35 -17.15
CA GLY A 252 2.09 28.68 -18.43
C GLY A 252 3.22 27.74 -18.84
N ALA A 253 2.84 26.64 -19.48
CA ALA A 253 3.67 25.95 -20.45
C ALA A 253 3.05 26.22 -21.83
N ALA A 254 3.56 27.25 -22.49
CA ALA A 254 3.41 27.39 -23.93
C ALA A 254 4.26 26.30 -24.59
N GLY A 255 3.61 25.42 -25.37
CA GLY A 255 4.27 24.38 -26.15
C GLY A 255 3.26 23.78 -27.11
N GLY A 256 3.22 24.31 -28.32
CA GLY A 256 2.30 23.87 -29.37
C GLY A 256 2.57 22.44 -29.83
N TYR A 257 1.49 21.73 -30.16
CA TYR A 257 1.55 20.49 -30.92
C TYR A 257 1.79 20.81 -32.41
N PRO A 258 2.76 20.18 -33.10
CA PRO A 258 2.68 20.07 -34.55
C PRO A 258 1.66 18.99 -34.95
N ARG A 259 1.02 19.23 -36.10
CA ARG A 259 0.06 18.33 -36.76
C ARG A 259 0.72 17.07 -37.27
#